data_AF-A0A379TPW5-F1
#
_entry.id   AF-A0A379TPW5-F1
#
_cell.length_a   1.000
_cell.length_b   1.000
_cell.length_c   1.000
_cell.angle_alpha   90.00
_cell.angle_beta   90.00
_cell.angle_gamma   90.00
#
_symmetry.space_group_name_H-M   'P 1'
#
loop_
_entity.id
_entity.type
_entity.pdbx_description
1 polymer ?
#
loop_
_entity_poly.entity_id
_entity_poly.type
_entity_poly.pdbx_seq_one_letter_code
_entity_poly.pdbx_strand_id
1 'polypeptide(L)'
;MEWGEASWRALHQTHRFEHIFSWLALTPAEIANTPGFAKGKSELIWRQFNLARRQPFSRWVMAMDIPLTQAALQASGNRSWEQLLMRTDQHWRQLPATGERRAGRVSDWRDNPRIKALSRWLAAQHIPGFGT
;
A
#
# COMPACT_ATOMS: atom_id res chain seq x y z
N MET A 1 16.04 13.52 10.09
CA MET A 1 14.63 13.54 10.50
C MET A 1 14.24 12.10 10.84
N GLU A 2 14.49 11.69 12.08
CA GLU A 2 14.41 10.29 12.53
C GLU A 2 12.95 9.87 12.74
N TRP A 3 12.27 9.54 11.64
CA TRP A 3 11.25 8.51 11.68
C TRP A 3 11.99 7.19 11.72
N GLY A 4 12.57 6.89 12.87
CA GLY A 4 13.46 5.75 13.03
C GLY A 4 12.68 4.44 12.99
N GLU A 5 13.30 3.41 12.43
CA GLU A 5 12.91 2.01 12.55
C GLU A 5 12.43 1.65 13.96
N ALA A 6 13.01 2.27 15.00
CA ALA A 6 12.60 2.13 16.39
C ALA A 6 11.13 2.49 16.67
N SER A 7 10.59 3.57 16.08
CA SER A 7 9.18 3.96 16.29
C SER A 7 8.24 3.01 15.54
N TRP A 8 8.63 2.55 14.34
CA TRP A 8 7.88 1.52 13.62
C TRP A 8 7.88 0.19 14.38
N ARG A 9 9.04 -0.21 14.90
CA ARG A 9 9.20 -1.42 15.70
C ARG A 9 8.38 -1.38 16.99
N ALA A 10 8.33 -0.24 17.68
CA ALA A 10 7.49 -0.08 18.87
C ALA A 10 6.00 -0.27 18.55
N LEU A 11 5.51 0.31 17.45
CA LEU A 11 4.14 0.11 16.99
C LEU A 11 3.88 -1.35 16.63
N HIS A 12 4.78 -1.98 15.87
CA HIS A 12 4.64 -3.37 15.44
C HIS A 12 4.73 -4.37 16.62
N GLN A 13 5.50 -4.06 17.67
CA GLN A 13 5.61 -4.90 18.87
C GLN A 13 4.41 -4.75 19.80
N THR A 14 3.81 -3.56 19.84
CA THR A 14 2.67 -3.25 20.71
C THR A 14 1.35 -3.68 20.08
N HIS A 15 1.21 -3.45 18.77
CA HIS A 15 -0.01 -3.69 18.02
C HIS A 15 0.17 -4.86 17.08
N ARG A 16 -0.80 -5.77 17.03
CA ARG A 16 -0.76 -6.92 16.15
C ARG A 16 -0.94 -6.48 14.71
N PHE A 17 0.13 -6.49 13.92
CA PHE A 17 0.08 -6.24 12.48
C PHE A 17 0.01 -7.56 11.72
N GLU A 18 -0.99 -7.69 10.85
CA GLU A 18 -1.17 -8.87 9.99
C GLU A 18 -0.42 -8.72 8.66
N HIS A 19 -0.23 -7.47 8.22
CA HIS A 19 0.48 -7.11 6.99
C HIS A 19 1.06 -5.68 7.07
N ILE A 20 1.86 -5.30 6.06
CA ILE A 20 2.58 -4.01 6.02
C ILE A 20 1.67 -2.78 6.17
N PHE A 21 0.40 -2.86 5.79
CA PHE A 21 -0.55 -1.75 5.91
C PHE A 21 -1.37 -1.71 7.20
N SER A 22 -1.17 -2.64 8.14
CA SER A 22 -2.02 -2.77 9.35
C SER A 22 -2.06 -1.50 10.20
N TRP A 23 -1.04 -0.65 10.10
CA TRP A 23 -1.00 0.66 10.74
C TRP A 23 -2.16 1.58 10.33
N LEU A 24 -2.81 1.36 9.18
CA LEU A 24 -3.98 2.14 8.76
C LEU A 24 -5.19 1.96 9.69
N ALA A 25 -5.28 0.83 10.39
CA ALA A 25 -6.34 0.55 11.35
C ALA A 25 -6.09 1.20 12.72
N LEU A 26 -4.88 1.71 12.99
CA LEU A 26 -4.56 2.34 14.25
C LEU A 26 -5.31 3.65 14.42
N THR A 27 -5.86 3.84 15.61
CA THR A 27 -6.50 5.08 16.06
C THR A 27 -5.48 5.98 16.77
N PRO A 28 -5.77 7.29 16.93
CA PRO A 28 -4.94 8.18 17.74
C PRO A 28 -4.72 7.67 19.17
N ALA A 29 -5.73 7.03 19.75
CA ALA A 29 -5.68 6.48 21.09
C ALA A 29 -4.73 5.28 21.18
N GLU A 30 -4.77 4.36 20.21
CA GLU A 30 -3.85 3.21 20.16
C GLU A 30 -2.39 3.65 19.95
N ILE A 31 -2.16 4.67 19.12
CA ILE A 31 -0.82 5.27 18.96
C ILE A 31 -0.37 5.90 20.29
N ALA A 32 -1.25 6.62 20.99
CA ALA A 32 -0.94 7.21 22.29
C ALA A 32 -0.66 6.17 23.39
N ASN A 33 -1.28 4.99 23.31
CA ASN A 33 -1.06 3.89 24.23
C ASN A 33 0.20 3.05 23.91
N THR A 34 1.01 3.46 22.92
CA THR A 34 2.26 2.78 22.59
C THR A 34 3.36 3.14 23.60
N PRO A 35 3.98 2.15 24.28
CA PRO A 35 5.05 2.42 25.24
C PRO A 35 6.19 3.26 24.65
N GLY A 36 6.65 4.27 25.41
CA GLY A 36 7.71 5.18 24.98
C GLY A 36 7.25 6.28 24.01
N PHE A 37 5.96 6.41 23.71
CA PHE A 37 5.43 7.52 22.93
C PHE A 37 4.87 8.61 23.84
N ALA A 38 5.53 9.77 23.87
CA ALA A 38 4.97 10.98 24.46
C ALA A 38 3.82 11.52 23.60
N LYS A 39 2.88 12.27 24.21
CA LYS A 39 1.70 12.83 23.52
C LYS A 39 2.04 13.54 22.20
N GLY A 40 3.02 14.45 22.22
CA GLY A 40 3.43 15.18 21.02
C GLY A 40 3.98 14.30 19.90
N LYS A 41 4.63 13.18 20.25
CA LYS A 41 5.11 12.17 19.28
C LYS A 41 3.94 11.41 18.66
N SER A 42 2.95 11.01 19.47
CA SER A 42 1.76 10.31 18.99
C SER A 42 0.95 11.15 18.02
N GLU A 43 0.77 12.45 18.32
CA GLU A 43 0.11 13.40 17.40
C GLU A 43 0.89 13.58 16.10
N LEU A 44 2.23 13.64 16.16
CA LEU A 44 3.06 13.72 14.97
C LEU A 44 2.91 12.47 14.09
N ILE A 45 2.94 11.28 14.69
CA ILE A 45 2.74 10.00 13.99
C ILE A 45 1.37 9.97 13.33
N TRP A 46 0.33 10.35 14.06
CA TRP A 46 -1.02 10.41 13.51
C TRP A 46 -1.12 11.34 12.29
N ARG A 47 -0.53 12.54 12.36
CA ARG A 47 -0.49 13.46 11.21
C ARG A 47 0.17 12.82 9.98
N GLN A 48 1.21 12.03 10.18
CA GLN A 48 1.99 11.46 9.09
C GLN A 48 1.37 10.20 8.51
N PHE A 49 0.67 9.41 9.31
CA PHE A 49 -0.25 8.39 8.82
C PHE A 49 -1.32 9.00 7.91
N ASN A 50 -1.90 10.13 8.32
CA ASN A 50 -2.89 10.83 7.49
C ASN A 50 -2.30 11.39 6.18
N LEU A 51 -1.04 11.83 6.17
CA LEU A 51 -0.34 12.21 4.94
C LEU A 51 -0.06 11.00 4.04
N ALA A 52 0.34 9.87 4.63
CA ALA A 52 0.58 8.62 3.90
C ALA A 52 -0.71 8.07 3.26
N ARG A 53 -1.87 8.21 3.91
CA ARG A 53 -3.20 7.86 3.35
C ARG A 53 -3.53 8.58 2.04
N ARG A 54 -2.93 9.74 1.80
CA ARG A 54 -3.16 10.56 0.59
C ARG A 54 -2.17 10.27 -0.54
N GLN A 55 -1.27 9.31 -0.36
CA GLN A 55 -0.34 8.92 -1.40
C GLN A 55 -1.08 8.34 -2.62
N PRO A 56 -0.56 8.55 -3.84
CA PRO A 56 -1.22 8.09 -5.05
C PRO A 56 -1.30 6.57 -5.10
N PHE A 57 -2.34 6.06 -5.78
CA PHE A 57 -2.59 4.63 -6.00
C PHE A 57 -1.34 3.82 -6.37
N SER A 58 -0.49 4.36 -7.26
CA SER A 58 0.73 3.70 -7.69
C SER A 58 1.70 3.38 -6.54
N ARG A 59 1.73 4.21 -5.49
CA ARG A 59 2.62 3.99 -4.34
C ARG A 59 2.15 2.82 -3.47
N TRP A 60 0.83 2.66 -3.33
CA TRP A 60 0.24 1.52 -2.64
C TRP A 60 0.48 0.21 -3.39
N VAL A 61 0.22 0.20 -4.70
CA VAL A 61 0.41 -1.01 -5.52
C VAL A 61 1.88 -1.42 -5.63
N MET A 62 2.80 -0.45 -5.64
CA MET A 62 4.23 -0.73 -5.54
C MET A 62 4.60 -1.38 -4.21
N ALA A 63 4.04 -0.92 -3.09
CA ALA A 63 4.25 -1.51 -1.77
C ALA A 63 3.52 -2.86 -1.58
N MET A 64 2.61 -3.22 -2.48
CA MET A 64 2.00 -4.55 -2.59
C MET A 64 2.83 -5.51 -3.46
N ASP A 65 4.05 -5.13 -3.85
CA ASP A 65 4.98 -5.92 -4.65
C ASP A 65 4.43 -6.32 -6.03
N ILE A 66 3.73 -5.40 -6.70
CA ILE A 66 3.37 -5.60 -8.11
C ILE A 66 4.65 -5.89 -8.93
N PRO A 67 4.65 -6.89 -9.84
CA PRO A 67 5.86 -7.24 -10.60
C PRO A 67 6.13 -6.29 -11.78
N LEU A 68 5.95 -4.97 -11.57
CA LEU A 68 6.24 -3.90 -12.51
C LEU A 68 7.35 -3.00 -11.97
N THR A 69 8.11 -2.39 -12.88
CA THR A 69 9.01 -1.29 -12.51
C THR A 69 8.20 -0.02 -12.23
N GLN A 70 8.78 0.94 -11.51
CA GLN A 70 8.16 2.25 -11.32
C GLN A 70 7.82 2.90 -12.67
N ALA A 71 8.72 2.83 -13.65
CA ALA A 71 8.48 3.38 -14.98
C ALA A 71 7.30 2.72 -15.70
N ALA A 72 7.19 1.38 -15.64
CA ALA A 72 6.06 0.66 -16.22
C ALA A 72 4.74 1.02 -15.52
N LEU A 73 4.74 1.10 -14.17
CA LEU A 73 3.55 1.45 -13.42
C LEU A 73 3.08 2.88 -13.75
N GLN A 74 3.99 3.84 -13.90
CA GLN A 74 3.63 5.20 -14.34
C GLN A 74 3.09 5.21 -15.77
N ALA A 75 3.75 4.51 -16.70
CA ALA A 75 3.33 4.41 -18.10
C ALA A 75 1.96 3.72 -18.26
N SER A 76 1.57 2.83 -17.35
CA SER A 76 0.26 2.18 -17.37
C SER A 76 -0.92 3.15 -17.24
N GLY A 77 -0.69 4.34 -16.68
CA GLY A 77 -1.75 5.33 -16.47
C GLY A 77 -2.81 4.93 -15.43
N ASN A 78 -2.66 3.78 -14.77
CA ASN A 78 -3.65 3.32 -13.79
C ASN A 78 -3.68 4.23 -12.56
N ARG A 79 -4.89 4.60 -12.15
CA ARG A 79 -5.18 5.44 -10.98
C ARG A 79 -6.10 4.73 -9.98
N SER A 80 -6.69 3.60 -10.35
CA SER A 80 -7.51 2.78 -9.46
C SER A 80 -7.27 1.29 -9.66
N TRP A 81 -7.70 0.51 -8.67
CA TRP A 81 -7.71 -0.94 -8.65
C TRP A 81 -8.55 -1.49 -9.81
N GLU A 82 -9.73 -0.90 -10.04
CA GLU A 82 -10.60 -1.25 -11.17
C GLU A 82 -9.90 -1.08 -12.52
N GLN A 83 -9.26 0.06 -12.77
CA GLN A 83 -8.51 0.29 -14.01
C GLN A 83 -7.39 -0.73 -14.21
N LEU A 84 -6.71 -1.10 -13.12
CA LEU A 84 -5.68 -2.14 -13.14
C LEU A 84 -6.28 -3.51 -13.49
N LEU A 85 -7.43 -3.86 -12.91
CA LEU A 85 -8.12 -5.13 -13.19
C LEU A 85 -8.56 -5.25 -14.66
N MET A 86 -9.00 -4.14 -15.27
CA MET A 86 -9.43 -4.09 -16.67
C MET A 86 -8.28 -4.25 -17.68
N ARG A 87 -7.01 -4.21 -17.25
CA ARG A 87 -5.88 -4.35 -18.18
C ARG A 87 -5.71 -5.77 -18.68
N THR A 88 -5.52 -5.88 -19.98
CA THR A 88 -5.20 -7.12 -20.67
C THR A 88 -3.70 -7.42 -20.62
N ASP A 89 -3.33 -8.68 -20.87
CA ASP A 89 -1.93 -9.07 -21.03
C ASP A 89 -1.22 -8.24 -22.12
N GLN A 90 -1.90 -8.00 -23.25
CA GLN A 90 -1.40 -7.17 -24.34
C GLN A 90 -1.07 -5.74 -23.88
N HIS A 91 -1.92 -5.14 -23.03
CA HIS A 91 -1.63 -3.81 -22.48
C HIS A 91 -0.34 -3.82 -21.64
N TRP A 92 -0.19 -4.80 -20.75
CA TRP A 92 1.03 -4.93 -19.94
C TRP A 92 2.26 -5.10 -20.81
N ARG A 93 2.16 -5.88 -21.89
CA ARG A 93 3.25 -6.14 -22.83
C ARG A 93 3.80 -4.92 -23.57
N GLN A 94 2.98 -3.88 -23.70
CA GLN A 94 3.36 -2.63 -24.36
C GLN A 94 4.12 -1.67 -23.42
N LEU A 95 4.19 -1.99 -22.12
CA LEU A 95 4.84 -1.12 -21.14
C LEU A 95 6.36 -1.29 -21.13
N PRO A 96 7.12 -0.24 -20.74
CA PRO A 96 8.56 -0.31 -20.62
C PRO A 96 9.05 -1.52 -19.82
N ALA A 97 10.01 -2.24 -20.37
CA ALA A 97 10.59 -3.45 -19.79
C ALA A 97 9.57 -4.55 -19.44
N THR A 98 8.34 -4.52 -19.93
CA THR A 98 7.30 -5.48 -19.52
C THR A 98 7.03 -6.45 -20.66
N GLY A 99 7.93 -7.42 -20.87
CA GLY A 99 7.67 -8.51 -21.82
C GLY A 99 6.67 -9.55 -21.28
N GLU A 100 6.35 -10.55 -22.10
CA GLU A 100 5.38 -11.63 -21.80
C GLU A 100 5.55 -12.25 -20.40
N ARG A 101 6.77 -12.66 -20.04
CA ARG A 101 7.04 -13.22 -18.70
C ARG A 101 6.65 -12.28 -17.55
N ARG A 102 6.84 -10.96 -17.71
CA ARG A 102 6.49 -9.98 -16.67
C ARG A 102 4.99 -9.70 -16.68
N ALA A 103 4.35 -9.64 -17.85
CA ALA A 103 2.91 -9.51 -17.99
C ALA A 103 2.16 -10.71 -17.37
N GLY A 104 2.65 -11.93 -17.59
CA GLY A 104 2.15 -13.14 -16.92
C GLY A 104 2.22 -13.04 -15.40
N ARG A 105 3.37 -12.61 -14.84
CA ARG A 105 3.49 -12.37 -13.39
C ARG A 105 2.52 -11.31 -12.86
N VAL A 106 2.21 -10.26 -13.63
CA VAL A 106 1.21 -9.27 -13.23
C VAL A 106 -0.17 -9.91 -13.14
N SER A 107 -0.51 -10.79 -14.09
CA SER A 107 -1.75 -11.56 -14.04
C SER A 107 -1.79 -12.49 -12.82
N ASP A 108 -0.73 -13.27 -12.57
CA ASP A 108 -0.64 -14.16 -11.39
C ASP A 108 -0.75 -13.37 -10.07
N TRP A 109 -0.05 -12.25 -9.98
CA TRP A 109 -0.09 -11.36 -8.82
C TRP A 109 -1.49 -10.79 -8.60
N ARG A 110 -2.15 -10.34 -9.68
CA ARG A 110 -3.53 -9.83 -9.65
C ARG A 110 -4.49 -10.91 -9.20
N ASP A 111 -4.27 -12.15 -9.62
CA ASP A 111 -5.16 -13.26 -9.33
C ASP A 111 -4.94 -13.93 -7.98
N ASN A 112 -3.81 -13.63 -7.33
CA ASN A 112 -3.49 -14.11 -5.99
C ASN A 112 -4.57 -13.74 -4.96
N PRO A 113 -5.16 -14.73 -4.25
CA PRO A 113 -6.20 -14.48 -3.25
C PRO A 113 -5.78 -13.51 -2.14
N ARG A 114 -4.50 -13.52 -1.72
CA ARG A 114 -3.99 -12.61 -0.69
C ARG A 114 -3.93 -11.17 -1.18
N ILE A 115 -3.56 -10.95 -2.44
CA ILE A 115 -3.55 -9.61 -3.05
C ILE A 115 -4.97 -9.08 -3.20
N LYS A 116 -5.93 -9.93 -3.62
CA LYS A 116 -7.35 -9.58 -3.67
C LYS A 116 -7.90 -9.22 -2.29
N ALA A 117 -7.56 -9.99 -1.26
CA ALA A 117 -7.96 -9.70 0.12
C ALA A 117 -7.35 -8.37 0.62
N LEU A 118 -6.07 -8.12 0.34
CA LEU A 118 -5.39 -6.88 0.72
C LEU A 118 -5.98 -5.65 0.03
N SER A 119 -6.33 -5.76 -1.26
CA SER A 119 -7.04 -4.70 -2.00
C SER A 119 -8.39 -4.37 -1.35
N ARG A 120 -9.20 -5.39 -1.02
CA ARG A 120 -10.49 -5.19 -0.31
C ARG A 120 -10.29 -4.56 1.07
N TRP A 121 -9.25 -4.96 1.78
CA TRP A 121 -8.91 -4.37 3.08
C TRP A 121 -8.54 -2.88 2.95
N LEU A 122 -7.70 -2.52 1.97
CA LEU A 122 -7.36 -1.13 1.67
C LEU A 122 -8.60 -0.29 1.26
N ALA A 123 -9.52 -0.90 0.52
CA ALA A 123 -10.81 -0.26 0.20
C ALA A 123 -11.63 0.01 1.46
N ALA A 124 -11.71 -0.94 2.40
CA ALA A 124 -12.38 -0.76 3.69
C ALA A 124 -11.70 0.30 4.58
N GLN A 125 -10.40 0.54 4.40
CA GLN A 125 -9.67 1.64 5.04
C GLN A 125 -9.82 2.99 4.30
N HIS A 126 -10.68 3.07 3.28
CA HIS A 126 -10.92 4.26 2.45
C HIS A 126 -9.65 4.81 1.78
N ILE A 127 -8.74 3.92 1.35
CA ILE A 127 -7.57 4.35 0.59
C ILE A 127 -7.98 4.73 -0.84
N PRO A 128 -7.65 5.95 -1.31
CA PRO A 128 -7.99 6.38 -2.66
C PRO A 128 -7.50 5.42 -3.73
N GLY A 129 -8.37 5.11 -4.68
CA GLY A 129 -8.09 4.19 -5.78
C GLY A 129 -8.36 2.71 -5.49
N PHE A 130 -8.74 2.31 -4.26
CA PHE A 130 -9.15 0.92 -3.96
C PHE A 130 -10.66 0.74 -3.76
N GLY A 131 -11.38 1.80 -3.39
CA GLY A 131 -12.85 1.82 -3.37
C GLY A 131 -13.47 2.13 -4.74
N THR A 132 -14.73 1.74 -4.90
CA THR A 132 -15.63 2.23 -5.96
C THR A 132 -16.00 3.69 -5.73
#